data_AF-A0A165YL11-F1
#
_entry.id   AF-A0A165YL11-F1
#
_cell.length_a   1.000
_cell.length_b   1.000
_cell.length_c   1.000
_cell.angle_alpha   90.00
_cell.angle_beta   90.00
_cell.angle_gamma   90.00
#
_symmetry.space_group_name_H-M   'P 1'
#
loop_
_entity.id
_entity.type
_entity.pdbx_description
1 polymer ?
#
loop_
_entity_poly.entity_id
_entity_poly.type
_entity_poly.pdbx_seq_one_letter_code
_entity_poly.pdbx_strand_id
1 'polypeptide(L)'
;MGQQRNSTKENQQGAFTNIEKVSLDNPSLIKRFYAFFFYRPDLDTLDALKGYLARSSAFLAHQNVFEYSRSRAGIHWTALQEDENFLPALEVARWNAFLITNELVGEMVLNVLRKKTWADAQDIAGMIGQLLKEIVLEHQIVAQSGKPRWGEAVQKLPTKMRTEALGPSKKVADIAAPHVSKIFAMLPVHKRLRSHDELLLLNGLRLNLLQLQHEFSIRANHKVLSELARTYQVRSPDPDL
;
A
#
# COMPACT_ATOMS: atom_id res chain seq x y z
N MET A 1 -14.66 -20.09 30.84
CA MET A 1 -14.02 -20.92 29.79
C MET A 1 -14.15 -20.20 28.48
N GLY A 2 -13.10 -19.46 28.09
CA GLY A 2 -13.10 -18.61 26.90
C GLY A 2 -12.92 -19.46 25.64
N GLN A 3 -13.90 -19.39 24.73
CA GLN A 3 -13.79 -19.95 23.40
C GLN A 3 -12.66 -19.24 22.65
N GLN A 4 -11.59 -19.98 22.36
CA GLN A 4 -10.61 -19.60 21.34
C GLN A 4 -11.36 -19.40 20.02
N ARG A 5 -11.42 -18.15 19.57
CA ARG A 5 -11.86 -17.84 18.20
C ARG A 5 -10.78 -18.36 17.26
N ASN A 6 -11.15 -19.35 16.46
CA ASN A 6 -10.37 -19.91 15.36
C ASN A 6 -9.88 -18.79 14.42
N SER A 7 -8.61 -18.43 14.53
CA SER A 7 -7.92 -17.42 13.69
C SER A 7 -7.65 -17.88 12.25
N THR A 8 -8.02 -19.12 11.90
CA THR A 8 -7.64 -19.73 10.61
C THR A 8 -8.65 -19.48 9.48
N LYS A 9 -9.88 -18.99 9.77
CA LYS A 9 -10.94 -18.79 8.76
C LYS A 9 -11.06 -17.35 8.23
N GLU A 10 -10.45 -16.36 8.88
CA GLU A 10 -10.46 -14.96 8.38
C GLU A 10 -9.46 -14.73 7.22
N ASN A 11 -8.51 -15.64 6.99
CA ASN A 11 -7.47 -15.48 5.97
C ASN A 11 -7.90 -15.75 4.51
N GLN A 12 -9.16 -16.08 4.23
CA GLN A 12 -9.68 -16.20 2.86
C GLN A 12 -10.31 -14.90 2.33
N GLN A 13 -10.43 -13.90 3.21
CA GLN A 13 -10.92 -12.58 2.92
C GLN A 13 -9.70 -11.74 2.49
N GLY A 14 -9.46 -11.61 1.18
CA GLY A 14 -8.27 -10.93 0.62
C GLY A 14 -8.05 -9.48 1.09
N ALA A 15 -7.02 -8.82 0.56
CA ALA A 15 -6.55 -7.50 0.99
C ALA A 15 -7.65 -6.41 1.11
N PHE A 16 -8.74 -6.53 0.36
CA PHE A 16 -9.82 -5.55 0.26
C PHE A 16 -10.98 -5.76 1.24
N THR A 17 -10.93 -6.79 2.08
CA THR A 17 -12.07 -7.12 2.93
C THR A 17 -12.20 -6.13 4.08
N ASN A 18 -13.41 -5.62 4.31
CA ASN A 18 -13.68 -4.53 5.25
C ASN A 18 -12.88 -3.23 4.97
N ILE A 19 -12.36 -3.02 3.76
CA ILE A 19 -11.59 -1.81 3.42
C ILE A 19 -12.41 -0.53 3.61
N GLU A 20 -13.72 -0.59 3.40
CA GLU A 20 -14.67 0.52 3.63
C GLU A 20 -14.84 0.85 5.12
N LYS A 21 -14.58 -0.11 6.02
CA LYS A 21 -14.57 0.09 7.47
C LYS A 21 -13.20 0.53 7.98
N VAL A 22 -12.21 0.66 7.11
CA VAL A 22 -10.94 1.32 7.43
C VAL A 22 -11.24 2.82 7.54
N SER A 23 -11.89 3.19 8.66
CA SER A 23 -11.86 4.54 9.17
C SER A 23 -10.40 4.82 9.47
N LEU A 24 -9.74 5.53 8.57
CA LEU A 24 -8.61 6.34 8.96
C LEU A 24 -9.22 7.40 9.87
N ASP A 25 -9.33 7.06 11.16
CA ASP A 25 -9.86 7.95 12.18
C ASP A 25 -9.25 9.33 11.90
N ASN A 26 -10.13 10.31 11.70
CA ASN A 26 -9.73 11.71 11.62
C ASN A 26 -10.00 12.30 13.00
N PRO A 27 -9.17 11.98 14.02
CA PRO A 27 -9.42 12.40 15.38
C PRO A 27 -9.48 13.92 15.43
N SER A 28 -10.44 14.44 16.19
CA SER A 28 -10.48 15.85 16.58
C SER A 28 -9.14 16.27 17.18
N LEU A 29 -8.82 17.58 17.13
CA LEU A 29 -7.56 18.12 17.65
C LEU A 29 -7.26 17.63 19.09
N ILE A 30 -8.28 17.49 19.94
CA ILE A 30 -8.16 17.00 21.31
C ILE A 30 -7.71 15.54 21.36
N LYS A 31 -8.28 14.66 20.52
CA LYS A 31 -7.82 13.27 20.40
C LYS A 31 -6.41 13.18 19.81
N ARG A 32 -6.01 14.10 18.93
CA ARG A 32 -4.62 14.19 18.43
C ARG A 32 -3.64 14.59 19.53
N PHE A 33 -4.00 15.56 20.37
CA PHE A 33 -3.21 15.93 21.56
C PHE A 33 -3.12 14.79 22.57
N TYR A 34 -4.24 14.11 22.88
CA TYR A 34 -4.24 12.95 23.77
C TYR A 34 -3.44 11.79 23.19
N ALA A 35 -3.59 11.47 21.91
CA ALA A 35 -2.80 10.46 21.24
C ALA A 35 -1.31 10.84 21.25
N PHE A 36 -0.95 12.10 21.04
CA PHE A 36 0.45 12.51 21.09
C PHE A 36 1.10 12.27 22.47
N PHE A 37 0.36 12.43 23.56
CA PHE A 37 0.88 12.21 24.92
C PHE A 37 0.71 10.78 25.46
N PHE A 38 -0.27 10.02 24.97
CA PHE A 38 -0.67 8.72 25.56
C PHE A 38 -0.76 7.56 24.57
N TYR A 39 -0.54 7.78 23.27
CA TYR A 39 -0.55 6.71 22.28
C TYR A 39 0.73 5.88 22.39
N ARG A 40 0.55 4.57 22.49
CA ARG A 40 1.67 3.62 22.39
C ARG A 40 1.81 3.20 20.93
N PRO A 41 2.99 3.36 20.31
CA PRO A 41 3.20 2.89 18.95
C PRO A 41 2.96 1.37 18.89
N ASP A 42 2.19 0.94 17.89
CA ASP A 42 1.75 -0.46 17.73
C ASP A 42 2.34 -1.13 16.49
N LEU A 43 3.17 -0.42 15.72
CA LEU A 43 3.98 -0.97 14.65
C LEU A 43 5.41 -1.17 15.15
N ASP A 44 5.62 -2.24 15.90
CA ASP A 44 6.88 -2.62 16.56
C ASP A 44 7.33 -4.05 16.20
N THR A 45 6.59 -4.76 15.36
CA THR A 45 6.95 -6.09 14.86
C THR A 45 6.88 -6.14 13.33
N LEU A 46 7.57 -7.13 12.74
CA LEU A 46 7.52 -7.36 11.29
C LEU A 46 6.11 -7.69 10.82
N ASP A 47 5.36 -8.49 11.58
CA ASP A 47 3.98 -8.84 11.25
C ASP A 47 3.04 -7.64 11.31
N ALA A 48 3.18 -6.78 12.34
CA ALA A 48 2.41 -5.54 12.42
C ALA A 48 2.72 -4.60 11.25
N LEU A 49 4.00 -4.45 10.90
CA LEU A 49 4.42 -3.66 9.75
C LEU A 49 3.89 -4.24 8.43
N LYS A 50 3.99 -5.55 8.23
CA LYS A 50 3.46 -6.25 7.05
C LYS A 50 1.94 -6.06 6.92
N GLY A 51 1.20 -6.24 8.00
CA GLY A 51 -0.24 -6.00 8.05
C GLY A 51 -0.59 -4.54 7.71
N TYR A 52 0.18 -3.58 8.24
CA TYR A 52 0.03 -2.18 7.88
C TYR A 52 0.28 -1.92 6.39
N LEU A 53 1.38 -2.44 5.83
CA LEU A 53 1.73 -2.30 4.41
C LEU A 53 0.63 -2.89 3.51
N ALA A 54 0.17 -4.11 3.79
CA ALA A 54 -0.87 -4.79 3.02
C ALA A 54 -2.19 -4.00 3.04
N ARG A 55 -2.67 -3.63 4.23
CA ARG A 55 -3.90 -2.84 4.41
C ARG A 55 -3.81 -1.50 3.69
N SER A 56 -2.69 -0.78 3.86
CA SER A 56 -2.51 0.55 3.27
C SER A 56 -2.46 0.49 1.74
N SER A 57 -1.85 -0.56 1.19
CA SER A 57 -1.78 -0.80 -0.26
C SER A 57 -3.15 -1.10 -0.84
N ALA A 58 -3.94 -1.93 -0.16
CA ALA A 58 -5.31 -2.24 -0.52
C ALA A 58 -6.22 -1.00 -0.42
N PHE A 59 -6.07 -0.22 0.65
CA PHE A 59 -6.81 1.04 0.83
C PHE A 59 -6.53 1.98 -0.34
N LEU A 60 -5.25 2.18 -0.68
CA LEU A 60 -4.86 3.08 -1.76
C LEU A 60 -5.38 2.58 -3.12
N ALA A 61 -5.34 1.28 -3.39
CA ALA A 61 -5.89 0.71 -4.62
C ALA A 61 -7.41 0.84 -4.68
N HIS A 62 -8.11 0.60 -3.57
CA HIS A 62 -9.57 0.74 -3.50
C HIS A 62 -10.01 2.19 -3.71
N GLN A 63 -9.42 3.15 -3.00
CA GLN A 63 -9.78 4.58 -3.13
C GLN A 63 -9.55 5.10 -4.56
N ASN A 64 -8.45 4.70 -5.19
CA ASN A 64 -8.05 5.25 -6.48
C ASN A 64 -8.61 4.48 -7.69
N VAL A 65 -9.17 3.29 -7.50
CA VAL A 65 -9.82 2.51 -8.57
C VAL A 65 -11.32 2.43 -8.38
N PHE A 66 -11.77 1.94 -7.23
CA PHE A 66 -13.18 1.71 -6.96
C PHE A 66 -13.90 3.03 -6.69
N GLU A 67 -13.48 3.79 -5.69
CA GLU A 67 -14.14 5.07 -5.34
C GLU A 67 -13.98 6.11 -6.44
N TYR A 68 -12.83 6.12 -7.12
CA TYR A 68 -12.66 6.90 -8.35
C TYR A 68 -13.71 6.52 -9.41
N SER A 69 -13.79 5.23 -9.79
CA SER A 69 -14.75 4.78 -10.81
C SER A 69 -16.19 5.07 -10.42
N ARG A 70 -16.53 4.89 -9.13
CA ARG A 70 -17.83 5.22 -8.56
C ARG A 70 -18.15 6.71 -8.68
N SER A 71 -17.21 7.57 -8.28
CA SER A 71 -17.37 9.01 -8.39
C SER A 71 -17.56 9.46 -9.84
N ARG A 72 -16.86 8.83 -10.80
CA ARG A 72 -16.99 9.15 -12.23
C ARG A 72 -18.27 8.61 -12.86
N ALA A 73 -18.76 7.47 -12.41
CA ALA A 73 -20.04 6.93 -12.85
C ALA A 73 -21.22 7.77 -12.37
N GLY A 74 -21.11 8.37 -11.17
CA GLY A 74 -22.15 9.21 -10.60
C GLY A 74 -23.49 8.47 -10.51
N ILE A 75 -24.54 9.04 -11.09
CA ILE A 75 -25.88 8.45 -11.11
C ILE A 75 -25.96 7.12 -11.88
N HIS A 76 -25.00 6.86 -12.77
CA HIS A 76 -24.96 5.63 -13.57
C HIS A 76 -24.24 4.48 -12.87
N TRP A 77 -23.77 4.68 -11.63
CA TRP A 77 -23.05 3.64 -10.89
C TRP A 77 -23.87 2.36 -10.76
N THR A 78 -25.14 2.45 -10.35
CA THR A 78 -26.02 1.28 -10.20
C THR A 78 -26.19 0.53 -11.53
N ALA A 79 -26.41 1.24 -12.63
CA ALA A 79 -26.53 0.64 -13.95
C ALA A 79 -25.23 -0.05 -14.41
N LEU A 80 -24.06 0.50 -14.07
CA LEU A 80 -22.77 -0.14 -14.35
C LEU A 80 -22.53 -1.38 -13.48
N GLN A 81 -23.07 -1.43 -12.27
CA GLN A 81 -22.97 -2.63 -11.43
C GLN A 81 -23.77 -3.81 -11.99
N GLU A 82 -24.81 -3.54 -12.77
CA GLU A 82 -25.62 -4.56 -13.46
C GLU A 82 -24.96 -5.05 -14.76
N ASP A 83 -23.94 -4.34 -15.27
CA ASP A 83 -23.16 -4.79 -16.43
C ASP A 83 -22.23 -5.96 -16.04
N GLU A 84 -22.47 -7.11 -16.67
CA GLU A 84 -21.74 -8.36 -16.43
C GLU A 84 -20.21 -8.24 -16.64
N ASN A 85 -19.76 -7.28 -17.46
CA ASN A 85 -18.35 -7.09 -17.78
C ASN A 85 -17.68 -6.01 -16.93
N PHE A 86 -18.44 -5.06 -16.38
CA PHE A 86 -17.88 -3.93 -15.67
C PHE A 86 -17.25 -4.32 -14.33
N LEU A 87 -17.98 -5.06 -13.48
CA LEU A 87 -17.47 -5.46 -12.16
C LEU A 87 -16.23 -6.36 -12.24
N PRO A 88 -16.17 -7.38 -13.13
CA PRO A 88 -14.93 -8.14 -13.33
C PRO A 88 -13.77 -7.27 -13.82
N ALA A 89 -14.01 -6.35 -14.75
CA ALA A 89 -12.98 -5.44 -15.25
C ALA A 89 -12.46 -4.49 -14.15
N LEU A 90 -13.36 -3.97 -13.31
CA LEU A 90 -13.01 -3.14 -12.16
C LEU A 90 -12.18 -3.91 -11.13
N GLU A 91 -12.54 -5.17 -10.88
CA GLU A 91 -11.80 -6.04 -9.95
C GLU A 91 -10.38 -6.32 -10.45
N VAL A 92 -10.23 -6.63 -11.75
CA VAL A 92 -8.92 -6.79 -12.39
C VAL A 92 -8.11 -5.49 -12.31
N ALA A 93 -8.73 -4.34 -12.56
CA ALA A 93 -8.07 -3.04 -12.42
C ALA A 93 -7.58 -2.81 -10.98
N ARG A 94 -8.41 -3.13 -9.99
CA ARG A 94 -8.10 -2.98 -8.56
C ARG A 94 -6.92 -3.84 -8.13
N TRP A 95 -6.88 -5.11 -8.54
CA TRP A 95 -5.77 -6.01 -8.26
C TRP A 95 -4.47 -5.61 -8.98
N ASN A 96 -4.54 -5.12 -10.22
CA ASN A 96 -3.35 -4.62 -10.90
C ASN A 96 -2.83 -3.32 -10.28
N ALA A 97 -3.73 -2.44 -9.83
CA ALA A 97 -3.37 -1.24 -9.09
C ALA A 97 -2.73 -1.57 -7.74
N PHE A 98 -3.17 -2.65 -7.06
CA PHE A 98 -2.59 -3.13 -5.80
C PHE A 98 -1.08 -3.33 -5.88
N LEU A 99 -0.56 -3.90 -6.98
CA LEU A 99 0.88 -4.07 -7.17
C LEU A 99 1.63 -2.73 -7.15
N ILE A 100 1.06 -1.72 -7.80
CA ILE A 100 1.64 -0.38 -7.86
C ILE A 100 1.52 0.30 -6.50
N THR A 101 0.36 0.23 -5.85
CA THR A 101 0.16 0.88 -4.55
C THR A 101 1.00 0.23 -3.45
N ASN A 102 1.29 -1.07 -3.54
CA ASN A 102 2.22 -1.77 -2.66
C ASN A 102 3.64 -1.18 -2.75
N GLU A 103 4.13 -0.86 -3.95
CA GLU A 103 5.39 -0.15 -4.13
C GLU A 103 5.36 1.26 -3.54
N LEU A 104 4.28 2.02 -3.79
CA LEU A 104 4.14 3.40 -3.30
C LEU A 104 4.12 3.46 -1.77
N VAL A 105 3.40 2.55 -1.12
CA VAL A 105 3.35 2.46 0.34
C VAL A 105 4.71 2.03 0.91
N GLY A 106 5.40 1.11 0.25
CA GLY A 106 6.77 0.72 0.60
C GLY A 106 7.76 1.89 0.55
N GLU A 107 7.77 2.64 -0.55
CA GLU A 107 8.62 3.82 -0.72
C GLU A 107 8.26 4.93 0.28
N MET A 108 6.97 5.11 0.59
CA MET A 108 6.52 6.02 1.65
C MET A 108 7.12 5.62 3.01
N VAL A 109 7.00 4.35 3.42
CA VAL A 109 7.55 3.87 4.70
C VAL A 109 9.07 4.01 4.73
N LEU A 110 9.77 3.64 3.67
CA LEU A 110 11.22 3.81 3.53
C LEU A 110 11.61 5.28 3.75
N ASN A 111 10.91 6.21 3.09
CA ASN A 111 11.17 7.64 3.22
C ASN A 111 10.92 8.18 4.64
N VAL A 112 9.92 7.68 5.36
CA VAL A 112 9.67 8.06 6.76
C VAL A 112 10.78 7.53 7.67
N LEU A 113 11.11 6.24 7.58
CA LEU A 113 12.13 5.61 8.43
C LEU A 113 13.52 6.23 8.20
N ARG A 114 13.90 6.52 6.96
CA ARG A 114 15.16 7.22 6.65
C ARG A 114 15.27 8.60 7.30
N LYS A 115 14.16 9.32 7.46
CA LYS A 115 14.13 10.66 8.07
C LYS A 115 14.07 10.64 9.59
N LYS A 116 13.61 9.53 10.17
CA LYS A 116 13.33 9.40 11.61
C LYS A 116 14.34 8.52 12.34
N THR A 117 15.22 7.84 11.62
CA THR A 117 16.19 6.88 12.16
C THR A 117 17.57 7.09 11.53
N TRP A 118 18.59 6.58 12.20
CA TRP A 118 19.97 6.52 11.71
C TRP A 118 20.34 5.11 11.20
N ALA A 119 19.34 4.28 10.89
CA ALA A 119 19.61 2.98 10.29
C ALA A 119 20.03 3.12 8.83
N ASP A 120 20.80 2.14 8.34
CA ASP A 120 21.20 2.08 6.95
C ASP A 120 19.94 2.01 6.06
N ALA A 121 19.88 2.86 5.04
CA ALA A 121 18.76 2.88 4.10
C ALA A 121 18.62 1.56 3.35
N GLN A 122 19.72 0.83 3.10
CA GLN A 122 19.71 -0.49 2.46
C GLN A 122 19.14 -1.58 3.38
N ASP A 123 19.39 -1.52 4.68
CA ASP A 123 18.80 -2.45 5.65
C ASP A 123 17.28 -2.24 5.72
N ILE A 124 16.84 -0.98 5.85
CA ILE A 124 15.41 -0.63 5.86
C ILE A 124 14.74 -1.08 4.55
N ALA A 125 15.37 -0.78 3.40
CA ALA A 125 14.84 -1.15 2.10
C ALA A 125 14.80 -2.66 1.87
N GLY A 126 15.80 -3.40 2.36
CA GLY A 126 15.82 -4.87 2.30
C GLY A 126 14.66 -5.48 3.06
N MET A 127 14.45 -5.02 4.30
CA MET A 127 13.31 -5.46 5.12
C MET A 127 11.97 -5.13 4.46
N ILE A 128 11.75 -3.87 4.07
CA ILE A 128 10.49 -3.46 3.42
C ILE A 128 10.28 -4.26 2.14
N GLY A 129 11.28 -4.34 1.26
CA GLY A 129 11.17 -5.03 -0.02
C GLY A 129 10.80 -6.51 0.10
N GLN A 130 11.33 -7.19 1.13
CA GLN A 130 10.96 -8.57 1.43
C GLN A 130 9.53 -8.70 1.97
N LEU A 131 9.10 -7.82 2.88
CA LEU A 131 7.69 -7.81 3.34
C LEU A 131 6.72 -7.54 2.19
N LEU A 132 7.03 -6.58 1.31
CA LEU A 132 6.24 -6.29 0.11
C LEU A 132 6.14 -7.51 -0.82
N LYS A 133 7.24 -8.26 -0.99
CA LYS A 133 7.27 -9.50 -1.78
C LYS A 133 6.31 -10.54 -1.19
N GLU A 134 6.36 -10.74 0.12
CA GLU A 134 5.48 -11.69 0.82
C GLU A 134 4.01 -11.30 0.69
N ILE A 135 3.68 -10.02 0.87
CA ILE A 135 2.31 -9.51 0.72
C ILE A 135 1.75 -9.82 -0.67
N VAL A 136 2.54 -9.60 -1.72
CA VAL A 136 2.08 -9.87 -3.09
C VAL A 136 1.90 -11.38 -3.32
N LEU A 137 2.79 -12.22 -2.79
CA LEU A 137 2.66 -13.68 -2.90
C LEU A 137 1.39 -14.19 -2.19
N GLU A 138 1.09 -13.67 -1.01
CA GLU A 138 -0.13 -14.02 -0.25
C GLU A 138 -1.40 -13.68 -1.03
N HIS A 139 -1.43 -12.51 -1.67
CA HIS A 139 -2.60 -12.05 -2.42
C HIS A 139 -2.67 -12.55 -3.87
N GLN A 140 -1.58 -13.08 -4.43
CA GLN A 140 -1.56 -13.64 -5.78
C GLN A 140 -2.57 -14.80 -5.93
N ILE A 141 -2.73 -15.62 -4.88
CA ILE A 141 -3.67 -16.75 -4.85
C ILE A 141 -5.11 -16.23 -4.96
N VAL A 142 -5.43 -15.15 -4.24
CA VAL A 142 -6.79 -14.58 -4.16
C VAL A 142 -7.15 -13.78 -5.41
N ALA A 143 -6.17 -13.09 -6.00
CA ALA A 143 -6.40 -12.27 -7.19
C ALA A 143 -6.85 -13.10 -8.41
N GLN A 144 -6.79 -14.44 -8.36
CA GLN A 144 -7.05 -15.39 -9.47
C GLN A 144 -6.38 -14.96 -10.79
N SER A 145 -5.36 -14.12 -10.67
CA SER A 145 -4.70 -13.42 -11.75
C SER A 145 -3.40 -14.16 -12.01
N GLY A 146 -3.52 -15.38 -12.54
CA GLY A 146 -2.40 -16.24 -12.94
C GLY A 146 -1.60 -15.70 -14.13
N LYS A 147 -1.35 -14.38 -14.19
CA LYS A 147 -0.65 -13.71 -15.29
C LYS A 147 0.85 -13.57 -14.99
N PRO A 148 1.73 -13.68 -16.00
CA PRO A 148 3.20 -13.54 -15.86
C PRO A 148 3.64 -12.26 -15.13
N ARG A 149 2.84 -11.20 -15.28
CA ARG A 149 3.09 -9.86 -14.70
C ARG A 149 3.21 -9.84 -13.17
N TRP A 150 2.49 -10.72 -12.46
CA TRP A 150 2.56 -10.79 -11.00
C TRP A 150 3.87 -11.42 -10.53
N GLY A 151 4.29 -12.52 -11.17
CA GLY A 151 5.55 -13.18 -10.86
C GLY A 151 6.76 -12.26 -11.06
N GLU A 152 6.80 -11.53 -12.17
CA GLU A 152 7.86 -10.53 -12.40
C GLU A 152 7.86 -9.39 -11.38
N ALA A 153 6.67 -8.87 -11.03
CA ALA A 153 6.55 -7.79 -10.06
C ALA A 153 7.08 -8.23 -8.69
N VAL A 154 6.71 -9.43 -8.23
CA VAL A 154 7.17 -10.02 -6.95
C VAL A 154 8.69 -10.08 -6.87
N GLN A 155 9.36 -10.57 -7.93
CA GLN A 155 10.81 -10.75 -7.90
C GLN A 155 11.58 -9.42 -7.92
N LYS A 156 11.00 -8.37 -8.52
CA LYS A 156 11.64 -7.07 -8.66
C LYS A 156 11.52 -6.20 -7.39
N LEU A 157 10.58 -6.48 -6.49
CA LEU A 157 10.29 -5.64 -5.32
C LEU A 157 11.48 -5.42 -4.37
N PRO A 158 12.21 -6.48 -3.91
CA PRO A 158 13.35 -6.28 -3.03
C PRO A 158 14.46 -5.43 -3.66
N THR A 159 14.82 -5.74 -4.91
CA THR A 159 15.85 -5.01 -5.65
C THR A 159 15.43 -3.56 -5.87
N LYS A 160 14.17 -3.33 -6.25
CA LYS A 160 13.65 -1.98 -6.48
C LYS A 160 13.71 -1.12 -5.23
N MET A 161 13.26 -1.63 -4.07
CA MET A 161 13.36 -0.86 -2.81
C MET A 161 14.81 -0.51 -2.47
N ARG A 162 15.75 -1.44 -2.69
CA ARG A 162 17.18 -1.17 -2.49
C ARG A 162 17.73 -0.13 -3.46
N THR A 163 17.32 -0.17 -4.73
CA THR A 163 17.67 0.87 -5.71
C THR A 163 17.14 2.25 -5.28
N GLU A 164 15.90 2.34 -4.81
CA GLU A 164 15.33 3.60 -4.31
C GLU A 164 16.06 4.13 -3.07
N ALA A 165 16.59 3.24 -2.22
CA ALA A 165 17.39 3.63 -1.06
C ALA A 165 18.75 4.24 -1.41
N LEU A 166 19.30 3.99 -2.59
CA LEU A 166 20.55 4.62 -3.07
C LEU A 166 20.34 6.11 -3.42
N GLY A 167 19.12 6.48 -3.81
CA GLY A 167 18.76 7.85 -4.17
C GLY A 167 18.43 8.75 -2.96
N PRO A 168 18.32 10.07 -3.18
CA PRO A 168 17.81 10.98 -2.18
C PRO A 168 16.35 10.65 -1.83
N SER A 169 15.96 10.82 -0.56
CA SER A 169 14.59 10.60 -0.13
C SER A 169 13.63 11.58 -0.82
N LYS A 170 12.64 11.05 -1.53
CA LYS A 170 11.61 11.85 -2.20
C LYS A 170 10.59 12.40 -1.21
N LYS A 171 9.84 13.43 -1.61
CA LYS A 171 8.62 13.83 -0.89
C LYS A 171 7.53 12.81 -1.19
N VAL A 172 6.79 12.38 -0.17
CA VAL A 172 5.71 11.38 -0.32
C VAL A 172 4.63 11.85 -1.30
N ALA A 173 4.36 13.15 -1.40
CA ALA A 173 3.44 13.70 -2.39
C ALA A 173 3.91 13.53 -3.86
N ASP A 174 5.18 13.22 -4.09
CA ASP A 174 5.72 13.15 -5.45
C ASP A 174 5.94 11.71 -5.94
N ILE A 175 5.94 10.71 -5.03
CA ILE A 175 6.23 9.32 -5.38
C ILE A 175 5.18 8.69 -6.31
N ALA A 176 3.94 9.18 -6.29
CA ALA A 176 2.86 8.66 -7.13
C ALA A 176 2.91 9.19 -8.58
N ALA A 177 3.58 10.30 -8.85
CA ALA A 177 3.55 10.96 -10.16
C ALA A 177 4.04 10.06 -11.32
N PRO A 178 5.12 9.27 -11.18
CA PRO A 178 5.57 8.36 -12.23
C PRO A 178 4.64 7.15 -12.47
N HIS A 179 3.66 6.93 -11.59
CA HIS A 179 2.82 5.73 -11.56
C HIS A 179 1.39 5.99 -12.01
N VAL A 180 0.90 7.23 -11.93
CA VAL A 180 -0.51 7.55 -12.16
C VAL A 180 -0.98 7.13 -13.56
N SER A 181 -0.19 7.34 -14.61
CA SER A 181 -0.57 6.94 -15.97
C SER A 181 -0.78 5.44 -16.11
N LYS A 182 0.01 4.64 -15.38
CA LYS A 182 -0.12 3.18 -15.37
C LYS A 182 -1.40 2.74 -14.69
N ILE A 183 -1.73 3.34 -13.54
CA ILE A 183 -2.99 3.04 -12.83
C ILE A 183 -4.18 3.50 -13.67
N PHE A 184 -4.12 4.72 -14.20
CA PHE A 184 -5.18 5.31 -15.01
C PHE A 184 -5.49 4.48 -16.27
N ALA A 185 -4.46 3.94 -16.92
CA ALA A 185 -4.62 3.08 -18.09
C ALA A 185 -5.34 1.75 -17.78
N MET A 186 -5.36 1.30 -16.52
CA MET A 186 -6.03 0.07 -16.08
C MET A 186 -7.51 0.26 -15.78
N LEU A 187 -7.97 1.50 -15.57
CA LEU A 187 -9.34 1.77 -15.19
C LEU A 187 -10.32 1.36 -16.31
N PRO A 188 -11.48 0.77 -15.95
CA PRO A 188 -12.53 0.40 -16.92
C PRO A 188 -13.32 1.64 -17.39
N VAL A 189 -12.61 2.68 -17.84
CA VAL A 189 -13.18 3.97 -18.23
C VAL A 189 -12.94 4.19 -19.73
N HIS A 190 -14.03 4.54 -20.44
CA HIS A 190 -14.00 4.80 -21.87
C HIS A 190 -13.06 5.97 -22.21
N LYS A 191 -12.35 5.87 -23.34
CA LYS A 191 -11.29 6.83 -23.74
C LYS A 191 -11.75 8.29 -23.82
N ARG A 192 -13.04 8.53 -24.09
CA ARG A 192 -13.64 9.87 -24.19
C ARG A 192 -13.76 10.60 -22.85
N LEU A 193 -13.70 9.88 -21.71
CA LEU A 193 -13.77 10.46 -20.37
C LEU A 193 -12.39 10.73 -19.77
N ARG A 194 -11.31 10.57 -20.55
CA ARG A 194 -9.93 10.57 -20.03
C ARG A 194 -9.27 11.94 -19.92
N SER A 195 -9.82 12.99 -20.52
CA SER A 195 -9.20 14.32 -20.51
C SER A 195 -9.27 14.95 -19.10
N HIS A 196 -8.11 15.34 -18.54
CA HIS A 196 -7.90 15.96 -17.21
C HIS A 196 -8.09 15.08 -15.97
N ASP A 197 -8.70 13.91 -16.13
CA ASP A 197 -9.04 12.99 -15.05
C ASP A 197 -7.82 12.33 -14.39
N GLU A 198 -6.71 12.21 -15.12
CA GLU A 198 -5.45 11.67 -14.60
C GLU A 198 -4.85 12.55 -13.50
N LEU A 199 -5.01 13.88 -13.59
CA LEU A 199 -4.57 14.81 -12.55
C LEU A 199 -5.43 14.68 -11.28
N LEU A 200 -6.73 14.42 -11.42
CA LEU A 200 -7.62 14.15 -10.29
C LEU A 200 -7.21 12.86 -9.58
N LEU A 201 -6.94 11.79 -10.34
CA LEU A 201 -6.43 10.54 -9.80
C LEU A 201 -5.09 10.75 -9.08
N LEU A 202 -4.17 11.50 -9.67
CA LEU A 202 -2.88 11.83 -9.06
C LEU A 202 -3.07 12.55 -7.72
N ASN A 203 -3.96 13.54 -7.67
CA ASN A 203 -4.25 14.28 -6.45
C ASN A 203 -4.90 13.38 -5.38
N GLY A 204 -5.78 12.46 -5.77
CA GLY A 204 -6.32 11.42 -4.89
C GLY A 204 -5.22 10.53 -4.29
N LEU A 205 -4.29 10.04 -5.11
CA LEU A 205 -3.14 9.25 -4.65
C LEU A 205 -2.28 10.04 -3.67
N ARG A 206 -2.00 11.31 -3.97
CA ARG A 206 -1.20 12.21 -3.12
C ARG A 206 -1.80 12.39 -1.73
N LEU A 207 -3.08 12.77 -1.68
CA LEU A 207 -3.77 13.03 -0.42
C LEU A 207 -3.83 11.77 0.44
N ASN A 208 -4.19 10.63 -0.16
CA ASN A 208 -4.23 9.35 0.53
C ASN A 208 -2.84 8.92 1.05
N LEU A 209 -1.78 9.10 0.25
CA LEU A 209 -0.41 8.79 0.68
C LEU A 209 0.07 9.70 1.82
N LEU A 210 -0.24 11.01 1.78
CA LEU A 210 0.09 11.92 2.87
C LEU A 210 -0.67 11.57 4.16
N GLN A 211 -1.91 11.13 4.04
CA GLN A 211 -2.70 10.65 5.17
C GLN A 211 -2.09 9.38 5.78
N LEU A 212 -1.74 8.40 4.95
CA LEU A 212 -1.04 7.18 5.38
C LEU A 212 0.34 7.49 5.98
N GLN A 213 1.07 8.46 5.43
CA GLN A 213 2.35 8.90 5.99
C GLN A 213 2.16 9.45 7.41
N HIS A 214 1.13 10.26 7.62
CA HIS A 214 0.80 10.82 8.93
C HIS A 214 0.42 9.71 9.91
N GLU A 215 -0.45 8.78 9.51
CA GLU A 215 -0.83 7.63 10.32
C GLU A 215 0.41 6.79 10.71
N PHE A 216 1.23 6.40 9.73
CA PHE A 216 2.45 5.64 9.97
C PHE A 216 3.39 6.36 10.95
N SER A 217 3.58 7.66 10.78
CA SER A 217 4.47 8.45 11.64
C SER A 217 4.01 8.50 13.11
N ILE A 218 2.71 8.37 13.36
CA ILE A 218 2.15 8.28 14.72
C ILE A 218 2.28 6.86 15.28
N ARG A 219 2.03 5.85 14.44
CA ARG A 219 1.94 4.44 14.84
C ARG A 219 3.29 3.73 14.94
N ALA A 220 4.28 4.18 14.18
CA ALA A 220 5.58 3.54 14.07
C ALA A 220 6.43 3.67 15.33
N ASN A 221 6.88 2.53 15.87
CA ASN A 221 8.00 2.51 16.79
C ASN A 221 9.30 2.55 15.98
N HIS A 222 9.70 3.76 15.55
CA HIS A 222 10.85 3.97 14.67
C HIS A 222 12.14 3.33 15.17
N LYS A 223 12.37 3.32 16.49
CA LYS A 223 13.55 2.69 17.09
C LYS A 223 13.51 1.17 16.88
N VAL A 224 12.43 0.52 17.28
CA VAL A 224 12.29 -0.93 17.15
C VAL A 224 12.32 -1.36 15.68
N LEU A 225 11.63 -0.64 14.79
CA LEU A 225 11.67 -0.94 13.36
C LEU A 225 13.07 -0.78 12.76
N SER A 226 13.88 0.16 13.26
CA SER A 226 15.27 0.33 12.82
C SER A 226 16.19 -0.79 13.31
N GLU A 227 15.94 -1.32 14.52
CA GLU A 227 16.65 -2.48 15.05
C GLU A 227 16.26 -3.76 14.29
N LEU A 228 14.96 -3.94 14.04
CA LEU A 228 14.44 -5.03 13.22
C LEU A 228 15.07 -5.02 11.83
N ALA A 229 15.13 -3.86 11.15
CA ALA A 229 15.75 -3.75 9.84
C ALA A 229 17.21 -4.24 9.81
N ARG A 230 18.00 -3.91 10.84
CA ARG A 230 19.39 -4.38 10.97
C ARG A 230 19.49 -5.89 11.20
N THR A 231 18.58 -6.46 12.00
CA THR A 231 18.58 -7.91 12.28
C THR A 231 17.97 -8.74 11.15
N TYR A 232 17.04 -8.16 10.39
CA TYR A 232 16.34 -8.79 9.27
C TYR A 232 17.20 -8.78 8.00
N GLN A 233 18.53 -8.80 8.15
CA GLN A 233 19.50 -8.85 7.07
C GLN A 233 19.37 -10.16 6.30
N VAL A 234 18.40 -10.23 5.40
CA VAL A 234 18.50 -11.03 4.18
C VAL A 234 19.50 -10.28 3.29
N ARG A 235 20.79 -10.38 3.63
CA ARG A 235 21.86 -9.85 2.77
C ARG A 235 21.61 -10.41 1.38
N SER A 236 21.40 -9.51 0.41
CA SER A 236 21.72 -9.89 -0.96
C SER A 236 23.19 -10.33 -0.91
N PRO A 237 23.56 -11.50 -1.47
CA PRO A 237 24.97 -11.84 -1.55
C PRO A 237 25.67 -10.65 -2.21
N ASP A 238 26.75 -10.18 -1.59
CA ASP A 238 27.62 -9.20 -2.25
C ASP A 238 27.90 -9.76 -3.64
N PRO A 239 27.68 -9.00 -4.72
CA PRO A 239 28.07 -9.45 -6.06
C PRO A 239 29.60 -9.61 -6.19
N ASP A 240 30.36 -9.17 -5.19
CA ASP A 240 31.82 -9.09 -5.19
C ASP A 240 32.51 -9.95 -4.09
N LEU A 241 31.90 -11.06 -3.66
CA LEU A 241 32.57 -12.13 -2.89
C LEU A 241 32.51 -13.48 -3.59
#